data_AF-A0AA38GDH7-F1
#
_entry.id   AF-A0AA38GDH7-F1
#
_cell.length_a   1.000
_cell.length_b   1.000
_cell.length_c   1.000
_cell.angle_alpha   90.00
_cell.angle_beta   90.00
_cell.angle_gamma   90.00
#
_symmetry.space_group_name_H-M   'P 1'
#
loop_
_entity.id
_entity.type
_entity.pdbx_description
1 polymer ?
#
loop_
_entity_poly.entity_id
_entity_poly.type
_entity_poly.pdbx_seq_one_letter_code
_entity_poly.pdbx_strand_id
1 'polypeptide(L)'
;MTAYIADFGISKLLFRNSMDALTSTNALKGSVGYIAPEYGLGGMLSTKGDVYSYGILLLELLMRRRPIDHMFVEGINLQKWVGMDFPNKIIEKFDNNLLRDVNELELSILLGHLTQILQV
;
A
#
# COMPACT_ATOMS: atom_id res chain seq x y z
N MET A 1 6.74 -5.54 20.97
CA MET A 1 5.32 -5.35 20.60
C MET A 1 5.02 -6.27 19.43
N THR A 2 3.86 -6.93 19.41
CA THR A 2 3.50 -7.92 18.36
C THR A 2 2.26 -7.43 17.60
N ALA A 3 2.34 -7.39 16.27
CA ALA A 3 1.23 -7.01 15.41
C ALA A 3 0.46 -8.25 14.95
N TYR A 4 -0.87 -8.14 14.85
CA TYR A 4 -1.77 -9.19 14.36
C TYR A 4 -2.69 -8.60 13.29
N ILE A 5 -2.94 -9.37 12.23
CA ILE A 5 -3.87 -8.99 11.16
C ILE A 5 -5.28 -9.41 11.56
N ALA A 6 -6.27 -8.55 11.29
CA ALA A 6 -7.68 -8.78 11.63
C ALA A 6 -8.59 -8.32 10.46
N ASP A 7 -9.90 -8.44 10.67
CA ASP A 7 -10.96 -8.04 9.71
C ASP A 7 -10.95 -8.80 8.38
N PHE A 8 -11.20 -10.10 8.45
CA PHE A 8 -11.32 -10.99 7.30
C PHE A 8 -12.73 -10.98 6.67
N GLY A 9 -13.56 -9.96 6.96
CA GLY A 9 -14.98 -9.92 6.55
C GLY A 9 -15.22 -9.85 5.03
N ILE A 10 -14.19 -9.48 4.26
CA ILE A 10 -14.20 -9.46 2.79
C ILE A 10 -13.20 -10.44 2.16
N SER A 11 -12.48 -11.23 2.97
CA SER A 11 -11.49 -12.18 2.49
C SER A 11 -12.13 -13.32 1.69
N LYS A 12 -11.40 -13.87 0.72
CA LYS A 12 -11.85 -15.00 -0.09
C LYS A 12 -10.79 -16.10 -0.16
N LEU A 13 -11.25 -17.35 -0.10
CA LEU A 13 -10.43 -18.50 -0.41
C LEU A 13 -10.40 -18.69 -1.93
N LEU A 14 -9.21 -18.56 -2.52
CA LEU A 14 -9.00 -18.75 -3.95
C LEU A 14 -8.60 -20.20 -4.20
N PHE A 15 -9.52 -21.01 -4.75
CA PHE A 15 -9.20 -22.36 -5.21
C PHE A 15 -8.80 -22.34 -6.68
N ARG A 16 -7.68 -23.00 -7.01
CA ARG A 16 -7.05 -22.99 -8.34
C ARG A 16 -7.95 -23.49 -9.50
N ASN A 17 -9.04 -24.19 -9.19
CA ASN A 17 -9.93 -24.83 -10.16
C ASN A 17 -11.38 -24.32 -10.14
N SER A 18 -11.72 -23.34 -9.30
CA SER A 18 -13.09 -22.80 -9.24
C SER A 18 -13.23 -21.61 -10.19
N MET A 19 -14.12 -21.73 -11.17
CA MET A 19 -14.62 -20.62 -11.99
C MET A 19 -15.20 -19.45 -11.15
N ASP A 20 -15.41 -19.65 -9.84
CA ASP A 20 -15.84 -18.63 -8.88
C ASP A 20 -14.83 -17.49 -8.65
N ALA A 21 -13.57 -17.65 -9.07
CA ALA A 21 -12.61 -16.54 -9.12
C ALA A 21 -12.98 -15.49 -10.20
N LEU A 22 -13.80 -15.87 -11.19
CA LEU A 22 -14.18 -15.04 -12.34
C LEU A 22 -15.47 -14.23 -12.10
N THR A 23 -16.26 -14.54 -11.08
CA THR A 23 -17.65 -14.06 -10.94
C THR A 23 -17.86 -13.06 -9.80
N SER A 24 -16.81 -12.41 -9.28
CA SER A 24 -17.02 -11.25 -8.41
C SER A 24 -17.38 -9.99 -9.19
N THR A 25 -18.41 -10.08 -10.03
CA THR A 25 -19.12 -8.92 -10.54
C THR A 25 -19.94 -8.31 -9.41
N ASN A 26 -19.78 -6.99 -9.21
CA ASN A 26 -20.83 -5.97 -9.05
C ASN A 26 -20.54 -4.88 -8.00
N ALA A 27 -19.56 -5.04 -7.10
CA ALA A 27 -19.17 -3.95 -6.21
C ALA A 27 -17.67 -4.01 -5.88
N LEU A 28 -16.96 -2.91 -6.14
CA LEU A 28 -15.60 -2.69 -5.66
C LEU A 28 -15.62 -2.79 -4.12
N LYS A 29 -14.92 -3.77 -3.55
CA LYS A 29 -14.82 -3.96 -2.10
C LYS A 29 -13.39 -3.71 -1.65
N GLY A 30 -13.26 -2.94 -0.57
CA GLY A 30 -11.99 -2.61 0.04
C GLY A 30 -12.01 -1.21 0.64
N SER A 31 -10.95 -0.87 1.35
CA SER A 31 -10.77 0.46 1.93
C SER A 31 -10.14 1.39 0.90
N VAL A 32 -10.83 2.50 0.59
CA VAL A 32 -10.32 3.50 -0.36
C VAL A 32 -8.89 3.90 0.03
N GLY A 33 -8.01 4.02 -0.96
CA GLY A 33 -6.59 4.33 -0.75
C GLY A 33 -5.69 3.10 -0.63
N TYR A 34 -6.23 1.94 -0.28
CA TYR A 34 -5.51 0.66 -0.24
C TYR A 34 -5.88 -0.27 -1.42
N ILE A 35 -6.98 0.02 -2.12
CA ILE A 35 -7.45 -0.79 -3.25
C ILE A 35 -6.45 -0.72 -4.40
N ALA A 36 -5.99 -1.88 -4.86
CA ALA A 36 -5.11 -2.01 -6.01
C ALA A 36 -5.77 -1.45 -7.29
N PRO A 37 -5.06 -0.68 -8.11
CA PRO A 37 -5.64 0.02 -9.25
C PRO A 37 -6.31 -0.93 -10.25
N GLU A 38 -5.77 -2.14 -10.43
CA GLU A 38 -6.34 -3.16 -11.30
C GLU A 38 -7.75 -3.60 -10.85
N TYR A 39 -8.08 -3.55 -9.55
CA TYR A 39 -9.43 -3.88 -9.08
C TYR A 39 -10.44 -2.81 -9.51
N GLY A 40 -10.02 -1.54 -9.59
CA GLY A 40 -10.81 -0.45 -10.15
C GLY A 40 -11.12 -0.60 -11.63
N LEU A 41 -10.28 -1.37 -12.35
CA LEU A 41 -10.42 -1.66 -13.79
C LEU A 41 -11.12 -3.00 -14.06
N GLY A 42 -11.70 -3.63 -13.04
CA GLY A 42 -12.37 -4.94 -13.17
C GLY A 42 -11.41 -6.13 -13.15
N GLY A 43 -10.18 -5.94 -12.69
CA GLY A 43 -9.20 -7.01 -12.45
C GLY A 43 -9.67 -8.00 -11.39
N MET A 44 -9.13 -9.21 -11.45
CA MET A 44 -9.47 -10.29 -10.53
C MET A 44 -8.76 -10.15 -9.19
N LEU A 45 -9.46 -10.53 -8.12
CA LEU A 45 -8.87 -10.67 -6.79
C LEU A 45 -7.68 -11.63 -6.82
N SER A 46 -6.60 -11.24 -6.16
CA SER A 46 -5.34 -11.97 -6.21
C SER A 46 -4.49 -11.62 -5.00
N THR A 47 -3.54 -12.49 -4.67
CA THR A 47 -2.53 -12.22 -3.64
C THR A 47 -1.62 -11.04 -4.00
N LYS A 48 -1.60 -10.59 -5.26
CA LYS A 48 -0.86 -9.40 -5.70
C LYS A 48 -1.53 -8.10 -5.26
N GLY A 49 -2.86 -8.05 -5.24
CA GLY A 49 -3.55 -6.88 -4.67
C GLY A 49 -3.42 -6.80 -3.15
N ASP A 50 -3.29 -7.94 -2.46
CA ASP A 50 -2.92 -7.95 -1.03
C ASP A 50 -1.53 -7.34 -0.82
N VAL A 51 -0.56 -7.66 -1.69
CA VAL A 51 0.79 -7.08 -1.66
C VAL A 51 0.75 -5.57 -1.92
N TYR A 52 -0.05 -5.10 -2.87
CA TYR A 52 -0.24 -3.67 -3.11
C TYR A 52 -0.80 -2.96 -1.86
N SER A 53 -1.87 -3.50 -1.28
CA SER A 53 -2.51 -2.96 -0.08
C SER A 53 -1.54 -2.90 1.11
N TYR A 54 -0.73 -3.95 1.27
CA TYR A 54 0.34 -3.99 2.27
C TYR A 54 1.44 -2.95 1.99
N GLY A 55 1.80 -2.71 0.73
CA GLY A 55 2.72 -1.65 0.34
C GLY A 55 2.23 -0.26 0.76
N ILE A 56 0.93 0.02 0.57
CA ILE A 56 0.32 1.28 1.05
C ILE A 56 0.37 1.37 2.59
N LEU A 57 0.10 0.28 3.32
CA LEU A 57 0.23 0.25 4.78
C LEU A 57 1.67 0.57 5.23
N LEU A 58 2.68 0.02 4.55
CA LEU A 58 4.07 0.35 4.83
C LEU A 58 4.36 1.84 4.58
N LEU A 59 3.89 2.41 3.47
CA LEU A 59 4.02 3.86 3.23
C LEU A 59 3.35 4.68 4.33
N GLU A 60 2.15 4.29 4.77
CA GLU A 60 1.43 4.97 5.85
C GLU A 60 2.23 4.96 7.16
N LEU A 61 2.84 3.82 7.51
CA LEU A 61 3.68 3.69 8.71
C LEU A 61 4.95 4.54 8.63
N LEU A 62 5.60 4.57 7.47
CA LEU A 62 6.87 5.28 7.28
C LEU A 62 6.69 6.80 7.22
N MET A 63 5.62 7.26 6.58
CA MET A 63 5.34 8.69 6.38
C MET A 63 4.45 9.26 7.50
N ARG A 64 3.80 8.40 8.29
CA ARG A 64 2.76 8.76 9.28
C ARG A 64 1.66 9.62 8.67
N ARG A 65 1.23 9.25 7.47
CA ARG A 65 0.16 9.91 6.72
C ARG A 65 -0.85 8.87 6.26
N ARG A 66 -2.14 9.17 6.43
CA ARG A 66 -3.20 8.30 5.92
C ARG A 66 -3.16 8.27 4.39
N PRO A 67 -3.54 7.17 3.72
CA PRO A 67 -3.51 7.09 2.26
C PRO A 67 -4.35 8.16 1.53
N ILE A 68 -5.40 8.66 2.19
CA ILE A 68 -6.32 9.71 1.72
C ILE A 68 -6.38 10.84 2.77
N ASP A 69 -5.22 11.34 3.18
CA ASP A 69 -5.16 12.50 4.05
C ASP A 69 -5.72 13.76 3.33
N HIS A 70 -6.45 14.60 4.06
CA HIS A 70 -7.01 15.87 3.56
C HIS A 70 -5.96 16.84 2.99
N MET A 71 -4.68 16.68 3.33
CA MET A 71 -3.59 17.44 2.71
C MET A 71 -3.38 17.10 1.23
N PHE A 72 -3.90 15.97 0.74
CA PHE A 72 -3.80 15.60 -0.66
C PHE A 72 -4.96 16.21 -1.45
N VAL A 73 -4.62 17.04 -2.42
CA VAL A 73 -5.56 17.72 -3.32
C VAL A 73 -5.46 17.14 -4.73
N GLU A 74 -6.47 17.41 -5.57
CA GLU A 74 -6.44 17.11 -7.01
C GLU A 74 -6.21 15.62 -7.36
N GLY A 75 -6.71 14.69 -6.53
CA GLY A 75 -6.59 13.26 -6.80
C GLY A 75 -5.18 12.68 -6.59
N ILE A 76 -4.33 13.43 -5.89
CA ILE A 76 -3.11 12.91 -5.29
C ILE A 76 -3.51 11.99 -4.13
N ASN A 77 -2.82 10.86 -4.00
CA ASN A 77 -2.91 9.97 -2.84
C ASN A 77 -1.49 9.77 -2.28
N LEU A 78 -1.37 9.06 -1.15
CA LEU A 78 -0.08 8.82 -0.50
C LEU A 78 0.98 8.24 -1.45
N GLN A 79 0.63 7.24 -2.28
CA GLN A 79 1.56 6.64 -3.23
C GLN A 79 2.12 7.67 -4.21
N LYS A 80 1.25 8.46 -4.85
CA LYS A 80 1.66 9.52 -5.79
C LYS A 80 2.48 10.59 -5.09
N TRP A 81 2.04 11.02 -3.91
CA TRP A 81 2.75 12.03 -3.13
C TRP A 81 4.16 11.56 -2.81
N VAL A 82 4.36 10.33 -2.31
CA VAL A 82 5.70 9.76 -2.07
C VAL A 82 6.51 9.67 -3.38
N GLY A 83 5.89 9.20 -4.46
CA GLY A 83 6.54 9.03 -5.77
C GLY A 83 7.08 10.33 -6.38
N MET A 84 6.45 11.48 -6.12
CA MET A 84 6.91 12.78 -6.64
C MET A 84 8.32 13.18 -6.17
N ASP A 85 8.76 12.69 -5.01
CA ASP A 85 10.06 13.02 -4.42
C ASP A 85 11.01 11.81 -4.37
N PHE A 86 10.62 10.69 -4.97
CA PHE A 86 11.46 9.50 -5.08
C PHE A 86 12.45 9.61 -6.27
N PRO A 87 13.73 9.20 -6.12
CA PRO A 87 14.38 8.78 -4.88
C PRO A 87 15.00 9.94 -4.07
N ASN A 88 15.14 11.12 -4.67
CA ASN A 88 16.10 12.13 -4.20
C ASN A 88 15.72 12.86 -2.91
N LYS A 89 14.44 12.89 -2.53
CA LYS A 89 13.93 13.63 -1.36
C LYS A 89 12.91 12.85 -0.54
N ILE A 90 12.80 11.54 -0.75
CA ILE A 90 11.82 10.72 -0.04
C ILE A 90 12.05 10.72 1.47
N ILE A 91 13.31 10.83 1.94
CA ILE A 91 13.66 10.86 3.37
C ILE A 91 13.02 12.05 4.08
N GLU A 92 12.87 13.20 3.40
CA GLU A 92 12.24 14.40 3.98
C GLU A 92 10.75 14.19 4.31
N LYS A 93 10.13 13.14 3.75
CA LYS A 93 8.71 12.81 3.95
C LYS A 93 8.46 11.84 5.09
N PHE A 94 9.51 11.21 5.62
CA PHE A 94 9.39 10.22 6.68
C PHE A 94 8.91 10.85 7.99
N ASP A 95 8.32 10.03 8.86
CA ASP A 95 8.12 10.41 10.24
C ASP A 95 9.48 10.64 10.92
N ASN A 96 9.76 11.89 11.29
CA ASN A 96 10.95 12.27 12.04
C ASN A 96 11.12 11.47 13.34
N ASN A 97 10.03 10.97 13.95
CA ASN A 97 10.14 10.12 15.14
C ASN A 97 10.66 8.72 14.80
N LEU A 98 10.33 8.19 13.61
CA LEU A 98 10.86 6.93 13.13
C LEU A 98 12.36 7.06 12.83
N LEU A 99 12.77 8.16 12.19
CA LEU A 99 14.17 8.41 11.83
C LEU A 99 15.12 8.53 13.03
N ARG A 100 14.61 8.82 14.23
CA ARG A 100 15.45 8.91 15.45
C ARG A 100 16.03 7.56 15.86
N ASP A 101 15.32 6.49 15.59
CA ASP A 101 15.64 5.14 16.07
C ASP A 101 16.22 4.24 14.97
N VAL A 102 16.34 4.76 13.74
CA VAL A 102 16.79 4.02 12.56
C VAL A 102 18.22 4.39 12.20
N ASN A 103 19.10 3.40 12.03
CA ASN A 103 20.47 3.64 11.58
C ASN A 103 20.59 3.74 10.05
N GLU A 104 21.75 4.20 9.54
CA GLU A 104 21.97 4.40 8.09
C GLU A 104 21.79 3.12 7.26
N LEU A 105 22.17 1.96 7.80
CA LEU A 105 22.03 0.67 7.10
C LEU A 105 20.55 0.27 6.99
N GLU A 106 19.79 0.40 8.07
CA GLU A 106 18.34 0.16 8.09
C GLU A 106 17.61 1.11 7.16
N LEU A 107 18.00 2.39 7.13
CA LEU A 107 17.46 3.38 6.22
C LEU A 107 17.73 3.00 4.76
N SER A 108 18.96 2.57 4.45
CA SER A 108 19.34 2.13 3.10
C SER A 108 18.54 0.91 2.63
N ILE A 109 18.38 -0.10 3.49
CA ILE A 109 17.56 -1.28 3.21
C ILE A 109 16.11 -0.88 2.93
N LEU A 110 15.58 0.00 3.76
CA LEU A 110 14.20 0.43 3.67
C LEU A 110 13.93 1.27 2.41
N LEU A 111 14.84 2.14 2.01
CA LEU A 111 14.80 2.86 0.73
C LEU A 111 14.86 1.88 -0.46
N GLY A 112 15.68 0.83 -0.36
CA GLY A 112 15.72 -0.25 -1.34
C GLY A 112 14.36 -0.95 -1.50
N HIS A 113 13.68 -1.26 -0.40
CA HIS A 113 12.34 -1.86 -0.45
C HIS A 113 11.25 -0.91 -0.96
N LEU A 114 11.33 0.38 -0.59
CA LEU A 114 10.42 1.41 -1.11
C LEU A 114 10.49 1.55 -2.63
N THR A 115 11.69 1.36 -3.19
CA THR A 115 11.90 1.32 -4.65
C THR A 115 11.02 0.25 -5.30
N GLN A 116 10.92 -0.93 -4.67
CA GLN A 116 10.09 -2.02 -5.17
C GLN A 116 8.59 -1.74 -5.02
N ILE A 117 8.18 -1.06 -3.94
CA ILE A 117 6.76 -0.73 -3.70
C ILE A 117 6.24 0.33 -4.67
N LEU A 118 7.08 1.33 -5.00
CA LEU A 118 6.69 2.45 -5.87
C LEU A 118 6.78 2.13 -7.37
N GLN A 119 7.37 1.00 -7.75
CA GLN A 119 7.54 0.56 -9.15
C GLN A 119 6.50 -0.47 -9.62
N VAL A 120 5.49 -0.81 -8.80
CA VAL A 120 4.38 -1.71 -9.14
C VAL A 120 3.14 -0.93 -9.58
#